data_AF-A0A0B0P8E6-F1
#
_entry.id   AF-A0A0B0P8E6-F1
#
_cell.length_a   1.000
_cell.length_b   1.000
_cell.length_c   1.000
_cell.angle_alpha   90.00
_cell.angle_beta   90.00
_cell.angle_gamma   90.00
#
_symmetry.space_group_name_H-M   'P 1'
#
loop_
_entity.id
_entity.type
_entity.pdbx_description
1 polymer ?
#
loop_
_entity_poly.entity_id
_entity_poly.type
_entity_poly.pdbx_seq_one_letter_code
_entity_poly.pdbx_strand_id
1 'polypeptide(L)'
;MQAFHRHIPIVIRALGQSDSQLLQIISDPPPGSENLLTLVLQILTQETTPSPDLVATVKHLYETKLKDATILIPMLSSLSKNEVLPIFPRLVDLPLEKFQLALAHILQGSAHTGPALTPAEVLVAIHDIAPDKGGPPLKKITDACSACFEQRTVFTQQVLAKALNQMVDQIPLPLLFMRTVIQAIDAFPTLLPPPQLESTLNKYGSLRSSLAAYASQPTIKGSLPRATLAVLGLANESHMQQQQPHLSNLHSSDTSSVQGATST
;
A
#
# COMPACT_ATOMS: atom_id res chain seq x y z
N MET A 1 -39.72 16.93 3.11
CA MET A 1 -38.49 16.31 2.55
C MET A 1 -38.37 14.80 2.82
N GLN A 2 -38.80 14.27 3.97
CA GLN A 2 -38.58 12.87 4.35
C GLN A 2 -39.29 11.83 3.43
N ALA A 3 -40.44 12.16 2.85
CA ALA A 3 -41.14 11.29 1.89
C ALA A 3 -40.37 11.15 0.56
N PHE A 4 -39.73 12.21 0.07
CA PHE A 4 -39.01 12.21 -1.20
C PHE A 4 -37.81 11.25 -1.16
N HIS A 5 -37.02 11.29 -0.08
CA HIS A 5 -35.92 10.36 0.15
C HIS A 5 -36.36 8.89 0.30
N ARG A 6 -37.59 8.64 0.76
CA ARG A 6 -38.13 7.27 0.89
C ARG A 6 -38.55 6.69 -0.46
N HIS A 7 -39.09 7.51 -1.35
CA HIS A 7 -39.66 7.04 -2.62
C HIS A 7 -38.64 7.01 -3.77
N ILE A 8 -37.61 7.87 -3.77
CA ILE A 8 -36.57 7.87 -4.81
C ILE A 8 -35.97 6.48 -5.04
N PRO A 9 -35.49 5.73 -4.02
CA PRO A 9 -34.90 4.41 -4.24
C PRO A 9 -35.85 3.41 -4.90
N ILE A 10 -37.15 3.50 -4.59
CA ILE A 10 -38.17 2.61 -5.16
C ILE A 10 -38.34 2.91 -6.65
N VAL A 11 -38.48 4.19 -7.00
CA VAL A 11 -38.69 4.62 -8.40
C VAL A 11 -37.46 4.33 -9.26
N ILE A 12 -36.26 4.68 -8.78
CA ILE A 12 -35.02 4.46 -9.53
C ILE A 12 -34.78 2.97 -9.78
N ARG A 13 -35.06 2.09 -8.82
CA ARG A 13 -34.98 0.63 -9.02
C ARG A 13 -36.03 0.12 -10.00
N ALA A 14 -37.23 0.70 -10.01
CA ALA A 14 -38.29 0.31 -10.95
C ALA A 14 -37.97 0.72 -12.40
N LEU A 15 -37.34 1.89 -12.60
CA LEU A 15 -36.86 2.33 -13.92
C LEU A 15 -35.66 1.48 -14.38
N GLY A 16 -34.69 1.27 -13.48
CA GLY A 16 -33.49 0.48 -13.76
C GLY A 16 -32.48 1.20 -14.67
N GLN A 17 -31.36 0.52 -14.93
CA GLN A 17 -30.20 1.10 -15.63
C GLN A 17 -30.37 1.24 -17.16
N SER A 18 -31.42 0.63 -17.72
CA SER A 18 -31.69 0.62 -19.16
C SER A 18 -32.79 1.61 -19.57
N ASP A 19 -33.36 2.36 -18.61
CA ASP A 19 -34.38 3.36 -18.91
C ASP A 19 -33.77 4.55 -19.66
N SER A 20 -34.25 4.78 -20.89
CA SER A 20 -33.67 5.79 -21.78
C SER A 20 -33.89 7.21 -21.29
N GLN A 21 -35.00 7.50 -20.60
CA GLN A 21 -35.27 8.83 -20.06
C GLN A 21 -34.34 9.13 -18.87
N LEU A 22 -34.14 8.14 -17.99
CA LEU A 22 -33.22 8.25 -16.87
C LEU A 22 -31.78 8.45 -17.35
N LEU A 23 -31.33 7.69 -18.35
CA LEU A 23 -29.99 7.88 -18.95
C LEU A 23 -29.85 9.28 -19.59
N GLN A 24 -30.90 9.78 -20.25
CA GLN A 24 -30.89 11.14 -20.80
C GLN A 24 -30.75 12.20 -19.69
N ILE A 25 -31.47 12.05 -18.57
CA ILE A 25 -31.34 12.94 -17.41
C ILE A 25 -29.95 12.85 -16.79
N ILE A 26 -29.37 11.65 -16.68
CA ILE A 26 -28.01 11.46 -16.17
C ILE A 26 -26.99 12.13 -17.09
N SER A 27 -27.18 12.09 -18.41
CA SER A 27 -26.25 12.71 -19.38
C SER A 27 -26.23 14.25 -19.35
N ASP A 28 -27.29 14.85 -18.81
CA ASP A 28 -27.44 16.30 -18.67
C ASP A 28 -28.23 16.64 -17.39
N PRO A 29 -27.60 16.48 -16.21
CA PRO A 29 -28.30 16.63 -14.95
C PRO A 29 -28.72 18.09 -14.75
N PRO A 30 -29.95 18.35 -14.25
CA PRO A 30 -30.37 19.71 -13.92
C PRO A 30 -29.39 20.39 -12.94
N PRO A 31 -29.13 21.70 -13.08
CA PRO A 31 -28.24 22.41 -12.16
C PRO A 31 -28.66 22.27 -10.69
N GLY A 32 -27.72 21.96 -9.79
CA GLY A 32 -28.00 21.78 -8.37
C GLY A 32 -28.49 20.38 -7.98
N SER A 33 -28.52 19.43 -8.92
CA SER A 33 -28.95 18.04 -8.68
C SER A 33 -27.82 17.06 -8.38
N GLU A 34 -26.59 17.54 -8.12
CA GLU A 34 -25.37 16.72 -8.02
C GLU A 34 -25.49 15.64 -6.94
N ASN A 35 -26.01 15.99 -5.75
CA ASN A 35 -26.25 15.03 -4.68
C ASN A 35 -27.29 13.96 -5.06
N LEU A 36 -28.33 14.35 -5.80
CA LEU A 36 -29.34 13.43 -6.29
C LEU A 36 -28.76 12.51 -7.37
N LEU A 37 -27.94 13.04 -8.28
CA LEU A 37 -27.22 12.26 -9.27
C LEU A 37 -26.34 11.19 -8.60
N THR A 38 -25.53 11.56 -7.60
CA THR A 38 -24.73 10.57 -6.84
C THR A 38 -25.61 9.49 -6.22
N LEU A 39 -26.73 9.86 -5.62
CA LEU A 39 -27.68 8.90 -5.03
C LEU A 39 -28.30 7.98 -6.10
N VAL A 40 -28.71 8.52 -7.24
CA VAL A 40 -29.27 7.75 -8.37
C VAL A 40 -28.24 6.74 -8.86
N LEU A 41 -27.00 7.16 -9.11
CA LEU A 41 -25.92 6.27 -9.55
C LEU A 41 -25.64 5.17 -8.53
N GLN A 42 -25.63 5.51 -7.24
CA GLN A 42 -25.46 4.53 -6.17
C GLN A 42 -26.62 3.52 -6.12
N ILE A 43 -27.87 3.96 -6.23
CA ILE A 43 -29.04 3.07 -6.25
C ILE A 43 -29.00 2.15 -7.48
N LEU A 44 -28.72 2.72 -8.64
CA LEU A 44 -28.68 1.99 -9.90
C LEU A 44 -27.65 0.87 -9.87
N THR A 45 -26.55 1.04 -9.12
CA THR A 45 -25.40 0.12 -9.14
C THR A 45 -25.19 -0.63 -7.84
N GLN A 46 -26.12 -0.48 -6.90
CA GLN A 46 -26.13 -1.22 -5.65
C GLN A 46 -26.29 -2.72 -5.93
N GLU A 47 -25.28 -3.52 -5.61
CA GLU A 47 -25.27 -5.00 -5.72
C GLU A 47 -25.49 -5.53 -7.16
N THR A 48 -25.34 -4.67 -8.17
CA THR A 48 -25.52 -5.03 -9.58
C THR A 48 -24.33 -4.54 -10.40
N THR A 49 -23.93 -5.31 -11.41
CA THR A 49 -22.96 -4.84 -12.40
C THR A 49 -23.55 -3.68 -13.21
N PRO A 50 -22.88 -2.51 -13.28
CA PRO A 50 -23.32 -1.41 -14.13
C PRO A 50 -23.39 -1.80 -15.62
N SER A 51 -24.46 -1.38 -16.30
CA SER A 51 -24.67 -1.61 -17.72
C SER A 51 -23.69 -0.81 -18.58
N PRO A 52 -23.31 -1.30 -19.78
CA PRO A 52 -22.42 -0.57 -20.68
C PRO A 52 -22.91 0.84 -21.03
N ASP A 53 -24.23 1.01 -21.22
CA ASP A 53 -24.84 2.30 -21.56
C ASP A 53 -24.76 3.28 -20.38
N LEU A 54 -24.98 2.81 -19.15
CA LEU A 54 -24.81 3.64 -17.96
C LEU A 54 -23.36 4.06 -17.78
N VAL A 55 -22.41 3.13 -17.92
CA VAL A 55 -20.97 3.42 -17.83
C VAL A 55 -20.57 4.46 -18.88
N ALA A 56 -20.97 4.27 -20.13
CA ALA A 56 -20.68 5.22 -21.22
C ALA A 56 -21.27 6.61 -20.93
N THR A 57 -22.51 6.66 -20.46
CA THR A 57 -23.21 7.92 -20.12
C THR A 57 -22.49 8.68 -19.00
N VAL A 58 -22.14 8.01 -17.89
CA VAL A 58 -21.48 8.64 -16.75
C VAL A 58 -20.06 9.06 -17.09
N LYS A 59 -19.32 8.26 -17.87
CA LYS A 59 -18.00 8.64 -18.39
C LYS A 59 -18.08 9.91 -19.25
N HIS A 60 -19.02 9.94 -20.20
CA HIS A 60 -19.21 11.11 -21.04
C HIS A 60 -19.56 12.36 -20.22
N LEU A 61 -20.43 12.22 -19.22
CA LEU A 61 -20.77 13.30 -18.30
C LEU A 61 -19.53 13.83 -17.57
N TYR A 62 -18.68 12.93 -17.04
CA TYR A 62 -17.43 13.30 -16.37
C TYR A 62 -16.44 14.01 -17.32
N GLU A 63 -16.31 13.50 -18.53
CA GLU A 63 -15.38 14.02 -19.53
C GLU A 63 -15.80 15.38 -20.09
N THR A 64 -17.10 15.68 -20.14
CA THR A 64 -17.61 16.88 -20.83
C THR A 64 -18.14 17.96 -19.90
N LYS A 65 -18.81 17.61 -18.80
CA LYS A 65 -19.59 18.57 -18.00
C LYS A 65 -19.21 18.60 -16.53
N LEU A 66 -19.11 17.44 -15.89
CA LEU A 66 -18.99 17.34 -14.43
C LEU A 66 -17.66 16.72 -14.01
N LYS A 67 -16.66 17.56 -13.69
CA LYS A 67 -15.32 17.11 -13.29
C LYS A 67 -15.21 16.56 -11.85
N ASP A 68 -16.31 16.04 -11.31
CA ASP A 68 -16.34 15.40 -10.00
C ASP A 68 -16.13 13.89 -10.15
N ALA A 69 -14.96 13.39 -9.72
CA ALA A 69 -14.61 11.97 -9.82
C ALA A 69 -15.49 11.06 -8.94
N THR A 70 -16.27 11.61 -8.01
CA THR A 70 -17.13 10.81 -7.13
C THR A 70 -18.27 10.14 -7.87
N ILE A 71 -18.71 10.69 -9.00
CA ILE A 71 -19.75 10.08 -9.84
C ILE A 71 -19.26 8.80 -10.53
N LEU A 72 -17.95 8.62 -10.66
CA LEU A 72 -17.35 7.44 -11.29
C LEU A 72 -17.19 6.27 -10.33
N ILE A 73 -17.16 6.52 -9.01
CA ILE A 73 -16.86 5.51 -7.99
C ILE A 73 -17.69 4.23 -8.16
N PRO A 74 -19.02 4.29 -8.35
CA PRO A 74 -19.82 3.08 -8.47
C PRO A 74 -19.57 2.31 -9.78
N MET A 75 -18.93 2.94 -10.78
CA MET A 75 -18.59 2.31 -12.07
C MET A 75 -17.20 1.66 -12.07
N LEU A 76 -16.34 1.98 -11.10
CA LEU A 76 -14.92 1.63 -11.15
C LEU A 76 -14.64 0.13 -11.29
N SER A 77 -15.51 -0.72 -10.76
CA SER A 77 -15.40 -2.19 -10.90
C SER A 77 -15.61 -2.68 -12.33
N SER A 78 -16.25 -1.87 -13.18
CA SER A 78 -16.50 -2.17 -14.61
C SER A 78 -15.48 -1.52 -15.54
N LEU A 79 -14.56 -0.70 -15.02
CA LEU A 79 -13.54 -0.03 -15.84
C LEU A 79 -12.29 -0.89 -15.97
N SER A 80 -11.62 -0.77 -17.12
CA SER A 80 -10.31 -1.39 -17.34
C SER A 80 -9.18 -0.59 -16.68
N LYS A 81 -8.00 -1.22 -16.54
CA LYS A 81 -6.76 -0.56 -16.11
C LYS A 81 -6.49 0.75 -16.85
N ASN A 82 -6.65 0.75 -18.17
CA ASN A 82 -6.36 1.91 -19.03
C ASN A 82 -7.34 3.07 -18.82
N GLU A 83 -8.54 2.77 -18.32
CA GLU A 83 -9.55 3.78 -17.99
C GLU A 83 -9.38 4.29 -16.55
N VAL A 84 -8.95 3.44 -15.62
CA VAL A 84 -8.75 3.82 -14.21
C VAL A 84 -7.49 4.66 -14.03
N LEU A 85 -6.36 4.30 -14.66
CA LEU A 85 -5.06 4.97 -14.43
C LEU A 85 -5.10 6.50 -14.67
N PRO A 86 -5.70 7.03 -15.75
CA PRO A 86 -5.80 8.48 -15.96
C PRO A 86 -6.64 9.22 -14.91
N ILE A 87 -7.59 8.53 -14.28
CA ILE A 87 -8.53 9.10 -13.30
C ILE A 87 -7.97 8.95 -11.88
N PHE A 88 -7.07 7.98 -11.67
CA PHE A 88 -6.53 7.60 -10.36
C PHE A 88 -5.98 8.77 -9.52
N PRO A 89 -5.23 9.76 -10.07
CA PRO A 89 -4.81 10.92 -9.30
C PRO A 89 -5.99 11.74 -8.75
N ARG A 90 -7.10 11.83 -9.50
CA ARG A 90 -8.32 12.52 -9.05
C ARG A 90 -9.02 11.76 -7.94
N LEU A 91 -8.97 10.42 -7.96
CA LEU A 91 -9.49 9.58 -6.88
C LEU A 91 -8.67 9.76 -5.58
N VAL A 92 -7.34 9.86 -5.68
CA VAL A 92 -6.46 10.14 -4.53
C VAL A 92 -6.71 11.52 -3.92
N ASP A 93 -7.13 12.50 -4.73
CA ASP A 93 -7.44 13.85 -4.24
C ASP A 93 -8.74 13.93 -3.42
N LEU A 94 -9.62 12.93 -3.55
CA LEU A 94 -10.90 12.89 -2.84
C LEU A 94 -10.70 12.84 -1.30
N PRO A 95 -11.75 13.13 -0.50
CA PRO A 95 -11.76 12.77 0.91
C PRO A 95 -11.41 11.30 1.12
N LEU A 96 -10.67 10.98 2.19
CA LEU A 96 -10.08 9.65 2.40
C LEU A 96 -11.13 8.52 2.32
N GLU A 97 -12.31 8.74 2.90
CA GLU A 97 -13.44 7.79 2.88
C GLU A 97 -13.89 7.48 1.45
N LYS A 98 -13.94 8.50 0.57
CA LYS A 98 -14.31 8.32 -0.84
C LYS A 98 -13.19 7.62 -1.62
N PHE A 99 -11.93 7.91 -1.31
CA PHE A 99 -10.80 7.17 -1.89
C PHE A 99 -10.82 5.68 -1.49
N GLN A 100 -11.10 5.37 -0.22
CA GLN A 100 -11.21 3.99 0.26
C GLN A 100 -12.36 3.25 -0.44
N LEU A 101 -13.51 3.91 -0.65
CA LEU A 101 -14.62 3.35 -1.43
C LEU A 101 -14.20 3.11 -2.89
N ALA A 102 -13.52 4.07 -3.53
CA ALA A 102 -13.00 3.92 -4.88
C ALA A 102 -12.01 2.74 -4.99
N LEU A 103 -11.11 2.63 -4.02
CA LEU A 103 -10.14 1.54 -3.92
C LEU A 103 -10.84 0.18 -3.80
N ALA A 104 -11.89 0.07 -3.00
CA ALA A 104 -12.67 -1.16 -2.88
C ALA A 104 -13.26 -1.59 -4.22
N HIS A 105 -13.86 -0.68 -4.99
CA HIS A 105 -14.40 -1.01 -6.32
C HIS A 105 -13.32 -1.40 -7.33
N ILE A 106 -12.16 -0.70 -7.33
CA ILE A 106 -11.02 -1.02 -8.21
C ILE A 106 -10.49 -2.43 -7.93
N LEU A 107 -10.36 -2.80 -6.65
CA LEU A 107 -9.84 -4.09 -6.20
C LEU A 107 -10.85 -5.23 -6.27
N GLN A 108 -12.15 -4.92 -6.22
CA GLN A 108 -13.21 -5.90 -6.43
C GLN A 108 -13.29 -6.31 -7.90
N GLY A 109 -13.28 -5.32 -8.80
CA GLY A 109 -13.42 -5.57 -10.24
C GLY A 109 -14.73 -6.24 -10.63
N SER A 110 -14.77 -6.80 -11.84
CA SER A 110 -15.92 -7.57 -12.34
C SER A 110 -15.64 -9.07 -12.34
N ALA A 111 -16.70 -9.89 -12.34
CA ALA A 111 -16.58 -11.34 -12.41
C ALA A 111 -15.83 -11.85 -13.67
N HIS A 112 -15.82 -11.07 -14.76
CA HIS A 112 -15.25 -11.47 -16.04
C HIS A 112 -13.82 -10.94 -16.26
N THR A 113 -13.49 -9.80 -15.67
CA THR A 113 -12.21 -9.09 -15.91
C THR A 113 -11.29 -9.05 -14.70
N GLY A 114 -11.79 -9.41 -13.52
CA GLY A 114 -11.07 -9.23 -12.26
C GLY A 114 -10.88 -7.74 -11.93
N PRO A 115 -10.01 -7.42 -10.96
CA PRO A 115 -9.73 -6.05 -10.54
C PRO A 115 -9.11 -5.22 -11.66
N ALA A 116 -9.50 -3.94 -11.73
CA ALA A 116 -8.93 -3.00 -12.69
C ALA A 116 -7.44 -2.74 -12.42
N LEU A 117 -7.05 -2.74 -11.14
CA LEU A 117 -5.68 -2.68 -10.67
C LEU A 117 -5.48 -3.72 -9.57
N THR A 118 -4.39 -4.47 -9.64
CA THR A 118 -3.95 -5.30 -8.51
C THR A 118 -3.49 -4.41 -7.34
N PRO A 119 -3.47 -4.93 -6.09
CA PRO A 119 -2.95 -4.18 -4.95
C PRO A 119 -1.53 -3.63 -5.15
N ALA A 120 -0.65 -4.36 -5.85
CA ALA A 120 0.69 -3.88 -6.16
C ALA A 120 0.67 -2.71 -7.15
N GLU A 121 -0.19 -2.77 -8.17
CA GLU A 121 -0.36 -1.69 -9.14
C GLU A 121 -1.00 -0.45 -8.52
N VAL A 122 -1.88 -0.60 -7.53
CA VAL A 122 -2.40 0.55 -6.75
C VAL A 122 -1.26 1.27 -6.06
N LEU A 123 -0.36 0.56 -5.37
CA LEU A 123 0.77 1.19 -4.69
C LEU A 123 1.71 1.89 -5.67
N VAL A 124 2.02 1.25 -6.80
CA VAL A 124 2.83 1.86 -7.86
C VAL A 124 2.13 3.11 -8.41
N ALA A 125 0.84 3.03 -8.71
CA ALA A 125 0.06 4.16 -9.23
C ALA A 125 0.01 5.33 -8.24
N ILE A 126 -0.05 5.09 -6.92
CA ILE A 126 0.06 6.15 -5.90
C ILE A 126 1.44 6.82 -5.97
N HIS A 127 2.50 6.05 -6.18
CA HIS A 127 3.88 6.56 -6.23
C HIS A 127 4.23 7.26 -7.55
N ASP A 128 3.55 6.92 -8.64
CA ASP A 128 3.69 7.58 -9.94
C ASP A 128 3.03 8.98 -9.97
N ILE A 129 2.21 9.32 -8.97
CA ILE A 129 1.61 10.66 -8.85
C ILE A 129 2.69 11.69 -8.51
N ALA A 130 2.86 12.66 -9.39
CA ALA A 130 3.76 13.80 -9.23
C ALA A 130 3.00 15.03 -8.68
N PRO A 131 3.22 15.44 -7.41
CA PRO A 131 2.54 16.60 -6.81
C PRO A 131 2.82 17.91 -7.56
N ASP A 132 4.02 18.04 -8.13
CA ASP A 132 4.51 19.22 -8.84
C ASP A 132 3.99 19.33 -10.29
N LYS A 133 3.34 18.29 -10.81
CA LYS A 133 2.81 18.23 -12.19
C LYS A 133 1.28 18.27 -12.23
N GLY A 134 0.67 19.08 -11.37
CA GLY A 134 -0.79 19.21 -11.28
C GLY A 134 -1.49 18.01 -10.62
N GLY A 135 -0.73 17.16 -9.92
CA GLY A 135 -1.26 16.09 -9.08
C GLY A 135 -1.76 16.60 -7.72
N PRO A 136 -2.40 15.72 -6.93
CA PRO A 136 -2.80 16.00 -5.56
C PRO A 136 -1.64 16.47 -4.67
N PRO A 137 -1.92 17.22 -3.59
CA PRO A 137 -0.93 17.57 -2.58
C PRO A 137 -0.24 16.31 -2.01
N LEU A 138 1.06 16.41 -1.69
CA LEU A 138 1.84 15.29 -1.15
C LEU A 138 1.15 14.59 0.03
N LYS A 139 0.49 15.37 0.90
CA LYS A 139 -0.28 14.85 2.04
C LYS A 139 -1.35 13.83 1.62
N LYS A 140 -2.11 14.12 0.55
CA LYS A 140 -3.15 13.22 0.02
C LYS A 140 -2.54 11.91 -0.46
N ILE A 141 -1.41 11.99 -1.16
CA ILE A 141 -0.68 10.81 -1.65
C ILE A 141 -0.17 9.98 -0.48
N THR A 142 0.38 10.62 0.56
CA THR A 142 0.87 9.94 1.75
C THR A 142 -0.25 9.28 2.55
N ASP A 143 -1.42 9.90 2.62
CA ASP A 143 -2.61 9.38 3.31
C ASP A 143 -3.20 8.17 2.55
N ALA A 144 -3.31 8.27 1.22
CA ALA A 144 -3.75 7.16 0.36
C ALA A 144 -2.81 5.95 0.47
N CYS A 145 -1.50 6.17 0.47
CA CYS A 145 -0.52 5.11 0.70
C CYS A 145 -0.73 4.47 2.09
N SER A 146 -0.89 5.27 3.14
CA SER A 146 -1.07 4.76 4.51
C SER A 146 -2.37 3.93 4.65
N ALA A 147 -3.46 4.37 4.02
CA ALA A 147 -4.71 3.61 3.98
C ALA A 147 -4.59 2.24 3.29
N CYS A 148 -3.65 2.08 2.36
CA CYS A 148 -3.34 0.76 1.78
C CYS A 148 -2.65 -0.14 2.82
N PHE A 149 -1.69 0.38 3.58
CA PHE A 149 -0.98 -0.36 4.64
C PHE A 149 -1.89 -0.80 5.80
N GLU A 150 -2.96 -0.06 6.06
CA GLU A 150 -3.98 -0.42 7.06
C GLU A 150 -4.78 -1.67 6.65
N GLN A 151 -4.88 -1.96 5.35
CA GLN A 151 -5.60 -3.12 4.81
C GLN A 151 -4.69 -4.34 4.64
N ARG A 152 -4.13 -4.85 5.74
CA ARG A 152 -3.09 -5.91 5.75
C ARG A 152 -3.48 -7.24 5.09
N THR A 153 -4.77 -7.52 4.96
CA THR A 153 -5.28 -8.72 4.26
C THR A 153 -5.22 -8.57 2.74
N VAL A 154 -5.28 -7.34 2.24
CA VAL A 154 -5.22 -6.99 0.81
C VAL A 154 -3.78 -6.66 0.40
N PHE A 155 -3.12 -5.80 1.17
CA PHE A 155 -1.74 -5.35 0.93
C PHE A 155 -0.78 -6.17 1.79
N THR A 156 -0.65 -7.45 1.42
CA THR A 156 0.21 -8.40 2.11
C THR A 156 1.70 -8.12 1.89
N GLN A 157 2.55 -8.81 2.65
CA GLN A 157 4.00 -8.77 2.46
C GLN A 157 4.43 -9.02 1.00
N GLN A 158 3.82 -10.00 0.32
CA GLN A 158 4.16 -10.34 -1.06
C GLN A 158 3.76 -9.23 -2.03
N VAL A 159 2.60 -8.60 -1.81
CA VAL A 159 2.12 -7.46 -2.61
C VAL A 159 3.08 -6.28 -2.48
N LEU A 160 3.45 -5.93 -1.25
CA LEU A 160 4.37 -4.84 -0.97
C LEU A 160 5.76 -5.11 -1.56
N ALA A 161 6.29 -6.33 -1.41
CA ALA A 161 7.56 -6.72 -2.03
C ALA A 161 7.50 -6.60 -3.56
N LYS A 162 6.40 -7.01 -4.19
CA LYS A 162 6.19 -6.85 -5.64
C LYS A 162 6.18 -5.38 -6.04
N ALA A 163 5.44 -4.53 -5.32
CA ALA A 163 5.36 -3.10 -5.62
C ALA A 163 6.72 -2.40 -5.46
N LEU A 164 7.45 -2.67 -4.36
CA LEU A 164 8.79 -2.12 -4.13
C LEU A 164 9.78 -2.55 -5.22
N ASN A 165 9.76 -3.83 -5.62
CA ASN A 165 10.60 -4.32 -6.72
C ASN A 165 10.26 -3.68 -8.06
N GLN A 166 8.99 -3.34 -8.32
CA GLN A 166 8.62 -2.61 -9.52
C GLN A 166 9.08 -1.15 -9.48
N MET A 167 9.04 -0.50 -8.30
CA MET A 167 9.40 0.91 -8.15
C MET A 167 10.91 1.16 -8.14
N VAL A 168 11.72 0.23 -7.63
CA VAL A 168 13.19 0.45 -7.51
C VAL A 168 13.88 0.60 -8.86
N ASP A 169 13.31 0.02 -9.92
CA ASP A 169 13.84 0.09 -11.27
C ASP A 169 13.38 1.34 -12.04
N GLN A 170 12.43 2.11 -11.50
CA GLN A 170 11.99 3.35 -12.13
C GLN A 170 13.07 4.43 -12.12
N ILE A 171 13.11 5.23 -13.18
CA ILE A 171 14.00 6.39 -13.34
C ILE A 171 13.15 7.59 -13.78
N PRO A 172 13.04 8.64 -12.96
CA PRO A 172 13.60 8.79 -11.61
C PRO A 172 12.92 7.85 -10.59
N LEU A 173 13.61 7.58 -9.48
CA LEU A 173 13.04 6.81 -8.36
C LEU A 173 11.84 7.57 -7.77
N PRO A 174 10.71 6.91 -7.43
CA PRO A 174 9.55 7.60 -6.88
C PRO A 174 9.85 8.34 -5.58
N LEU A 175 9.28 9.54 -5.44
CA LEU A 175 9.53 10.45 -4.32
C LEU A 175 9.29 9.78 -2.95
N LEU A 176 8.24 8.96 -2.83
CA LEU A 176 7.84 8.32 -1.58
C LEU A 176 8.47 6.94 -1.37
N PHE A 177 9.30 6.45 -2.28
CA PHE A 177 9.84 5.08 -2.27
C PHE A 177 10.41 4.69 -0.91
N MET A 178 11.26 5.54 -0.33
CA MET A 178 11.91 5.24 0.95
C MET A 178 10.97 5.22 2.14
N ARG A 179 10.00 6.12 2.16
CA ARG A 179 8.96 6.12 3.20
C ARG A 179 8.22 4.79 3.16
N THR A 180 7.91 4.30 1.96
CA THR A 180 7.23 3.02 1.76
C THR A 180 8.08 1.82 2.13
N VAL A 181 9.40 1.85 1.85
CA VAL A 181 10.33 0.82 2.34
C VAL A 181 10.30 0.75 3.88
N ILE A 182 10.39 1.90 4.55
CA ILE A 182 10.34 1.98 6.01
C ILE A 182 9.02 1.44 6.56
N GLN A 183 7.88 1.87 5.99
CA GLN A 183 6.55 1.39 6.38
C GLN A 183 6.37 -0.12 6.14
N ALA A 184 6.95 -0.65 5.05
CA ALA A 184 6.90 -2.07 4.73
C ALA A 184 7.72 -2.92 5.69
N ILE A 185 8.89 -2.44 6.12
CA ILE A 185 9.71 -3.12 7.13
C ILE A 185 9.00 -3.12 8.49
N ASP A 186 8.39 -2.00 8.88
CA ASP A 186 7.61 -1.89 10.12
C ASP A 186 6.42 -2.86 10.14
N ALA A 187 5.67 -2.90 9.04
CA ALA A 187 4.51 -3.78 8.90
C ALA A 187 4.91 -5.26 8.77
N PHE A 188 6.05 -5.54 8.12
CA PHE A 188 6.50 -6.88 7.78
C PHE A 188 8.05 -6.99 7.81
N PRO A 189 8.65 -7.31 8.97
CA PRO A 189 10.11 -7.32 9.16
C PRO A 189 10.91 -8.25 8.23
N THR A 190 10.27 -9.24 7.60
CA THR A 190 10.88 -10.22 6.68
C THR A 190 10.73 -9.87 5.19
N LEU A 191 10.25 -8.67 4.85
CA LEU A 191 9.71 -8.34 3.52
C LEU A 191 10.73 -8.16 2.40
N LEU A 192 11.95 -7.71 2.71
CA LEU A 192 12.99 -7.50 1.71
C LEU A 192 14.02 -8.62 1.79
N PRO A 193 14.11 -9.48 0.75
CA PRO A 193 15.24 -10.40 0.62
C PRO A 193 16.56 -9.60 0.65
N PRO A 194 17.57 -10.05 1.40
CA PRO A 194 18.86 -9.37 1.51
C PRO A 194 19.48 -8.92 0.17
N PRO A 195 19.42 -9.72 -0.92
CA PRO A 195 20.02 -9.32 -2.21
C PRO A 195 19.36 -8.10 -2.86
N GLN A 196 18.01 -8.00 -2.78
CA GLN A 196 17.27 -6.87 -3.33
C GLN A 196 17.48 -5.61 -2.50
N LEU A 197 17.52 -5.76 -1.18
CA LEU A 197 17.87 -4.67 -0.28
C LEU A 197 19.27 -4.13 -0.60
N GLU A 198 20.26 -5.01 -0.72
CA GLU A 198 21.64 -4.63 -1.02
C GLU A 198 21.77 -3.95 -2.39
N SER A 199 21.14 -4.49 -3.44
CA SER A 199 21.11 -3.87 -4.77
C SER A 199 20.50 -2.46 -4.74
N THR A 200 19.39 -2.29 -4.01
CA THR A 200 18.74 -0.99 -3.82
C THR A 200 19.65 0.01 -3.11
N LEU A 201 20.30 -0.43 -2.02
CA LEU A 201 21.21 0.41 -1.24
C LEU A 201 22.48 0.78 -2.03
N ASN A 202 22.97 -0.12 -2.89
CA ASN A 202 24.10 0.15 -3.77
C ASN A 202 23.74 1.16 -4.86
N LYS A 203 22.54 1.01 -5.45
CA LYS A 203 22.01 1.96 -6.45
C LYS A 203 21.79 3.35 -5.85
N TYR A 204 21.43 3.43 -4.57
CA TYR A 204 21.12 4.67 -3.88
C TYR A 204 21.80 4.74 -2.50
N GLY A 205 23.10 5.04 -2.48
CA GLY A 205 23.93 5.01 -1.26
C GLY A 205 23.43 5.87 -0.09
N SER A 206 22.70 6.97 -0.37
CA SER A 206 22.09 7.82 0.67
C SER A 206 20.98 7.13 1.46
N LEU A 207 20.38 6.07 0.92
CA LEU A 207 19.28 5.34 1.55
C LEU A 207 19.76 4.46 2.69
N ARG A 208 21.02 3.99 2.62
CA ARG A 208 21.61 3.06 3.58
C ARG A 208 21.65 3.63 4.98
N SER A 209 22.11 4.87 5.14
CA SER A 209 22.21 5.53 6.44
C SER A 209 20.82 5.75 7.07
N SER A 210 19.84 6.20 6.28
CA SER A 210 18.47 6.43 6.73
C SER A 210 17.80 5.13 7.17
N LEU A 211 17.99 4.06 6.40
CA LEU A 211 17.39 2.76 6.69
C LEU A 211 18.08 2.04 7.85
N ALA A 212 19.40 2.18 7.97
CA ALA A 212 20.14 1.70 9.12
C ALA A 212 19.74 2.44 10.40
N ALA A 213 19.61 3.77 10.37
CA ALA A 213 19.13 4.55 11.51
C ALA A 213 17.73 4.09 11.97
N TYR A 214 16.79 3.91 11.03
CA TYR A 214 15.46 3.39 11.34
C TYR A 214 15.52 1.96 11.93
N ALA A 215 16.23 1.04 11.28
CA ALA A 215 16.35 -0.35 11.72
C ALA A 215 17.12 -0.51 13.04
N SER A 216 17.90 0.49 13.47
CA SER A 216 18.63 0.49 14.74
C SER A 216 17.74 0.67 15.96
N GLN A 217 16.48 1.12 15.79
CA GLN A 217 15.54 1.32 16.89
C GLN A 217 15.30 -0.02 17.63
N PRO A 218 15.30 -0.06 18.97
CA PRO A 218 15.26 -1.33 19.71
C PRO A 218 14.07 -2.24 19.36
N THR A 219 12.89 -1.64 19.15
CA THR A 219 11.65 -2.34 18.76
C THR A 219 11.76 -2.98 17.39
N ILE A 220 12.43 -2.31 16.44
CA ILE A 220 12.59 -2.76 15.07
C ILE A 220 13.74 -3.75 14.96
N LYS A 221 14.91 -3.41 15.50
CA LYS A 221 16.15 -4.20 15.41
C LYS A 221 15.95 -5.65 15.86
N GLY A 222 15.20 -5.86 16.95
CA GLY A 222 14.91 -7.19 17.49
C GLY A 222 13.96 -8.04 16.63
N SER A 223 13.19 -7.42 15.74
CA SER A 223 12.23 -8.09 14.85
C SER A 223 12.81 -8.47 13.48
N LEU A 224 13.97 -7.89 13.11
CA LEU A 224 14.56 -8.07 11.79
C LEU A 224 15.42 -9.34 11.68
N PRO A 225 15.39 -10.03 10.53
CA PRO A 225 16.32 -11.13 10.26
C PRO A 225 17.79 -10.67 10.31
N ARG A 226 18.67 -11.55 10.78
CA ARG A 226 20.13 -11.28 10.87
C ARG A 226 20.75 -10.89 9.54
N ALA A 227 20.28 -11.46 8.43
CA ALA A 227 20.75 -11.13 7.09
C ALA A 227 20.38 -9.68 6.68
N THR A 228 19.17 -9.22 7.03
CA THR A 228 18.73 -7.83 6.82
C THR A 228 19.58 -6.86 7.64
N LEU A 229 19.84 -7.20 8.91
CA LEU A 229 20.74 -6.42 9.75
C LEU A 229 22.16 -6.37 9.17
N ALA A 230 22.67 -7.46 8.60
CA ALA A 230 23.99 -7.50 7.98
C ALA A 230 24.08 -6.56 6.77
N VAL A 231 23.08 -6.59 5.87
CA VAL A 231 23.01 -5.68 4.72
C VAL A 231 22.96 -4.21 5.15
N LEU A 232 22.30 -3.92 6.28
CA LEU A 232 22.25 -2.56 6.85
C LEU A 232 23.49 -2.17 7.66
N GLY A 233 24.46 -3.08 7.84
CA GLY A 233 25.63 -2.84 8.70
C GLY A 233 25.32 -2.82 10.20
N LEU A 234 24.21 -3.43 10.61
CA LEU A 234 23.70 -3.48 11.99
C LEU A 234 23.80 -4.87 12.63
N ALA A 235 24.27 -5.90 11.91
CA ALA A 235 24.51 -7.22 12.48
C ALA A 235 25.64 -7.08 13.51
N ASN A 236 25.32 -7.28 14.80
CA ASN A 236 26.22 -6.99 15.92
C ASN A 236 27.64 -7.53 15.74
N GLU A 237 28.59 -6.67 16.11
CA GLU A 237 29.79 -6.96 16.89
C GLU A 237 29.46 -7.86 18.10
N SER A 238 29.20 -9.14 17.85
CA SER A 238 28.91 -10.14 18.89
C SER A 238 30.09 -11.11 19.09
N HIS A 239 31.32 -10.64 18.82
CA HIS A 239 32.57 -11.35 19.09
C HIS A 239 33.60 -10.45 19.78
N MET A 240 33.32 -9.94 20.98
CA MET A 240 34.37 -9.32 21.83
C MET A 240 34.05 -9.48 23.33
N GLN A 241 33.30 -10.51 23.72
CA GLN A 241 33.11 -10.81 25.15
C GLN A 241 33.01 -12.32 25.42
N GLN A 242 34.00 -13.05 24.93
CA GLN A 242 34.38 -14.38 25.45
C GLN A 242 35.81 -14.72 24.98
N GLN A 243 36.78 -13.96 25.48
CA GLN A 243 38.16 -14.43 25.59
C GLN A 243 38.69 -13.91 26.93
N GLN A 244 38.19 -14.51 28.01
CA GLN A 244 38.98 -14.63 29.22
C GLN A 244 40.10 -15.62 28.88
N PRO A 245 41.40 -15.27 29.03
CA PRO A 245 42.45 -16.27 28.89
C PRO A 245 42.30 -17.23 30.08
N HIS A 246 41.91 -18.47 29.78
CA HIS A 246 42.05 -19.57 30.73
C HIS A 246 43.54 -19.70 31.05
N LEU A 247 43.93 -19.26 32.26
CA LEU A 247 45.19 -19.64 32.87
C LEU A 247 45.15 -21.15 33.12
N SER A 248 45.86 -21.90 32.31
CA SER A 248 46.12 -23.32 32.52
C SER A 248 46.91 -23.49 33.83
N ASN A 249 46.28 -24.08 34.84
CA ASN A 249 46.98 -24.58 36.02
C ASN A 249 47.95 -25.69 35.56
N LEU A 250 49.25 -25.38 35.58
CA LEU A 250 50.31 -26.38 35.52
C LEU A 250 50.37 -27.07 36.89
N HIS A 251 49.92 -28.33 36.96
CA HIS A 251 50.26 -29.23 38.06
C HIS A 251 51.75 -29.56 37.98
N SER A 252 52.53 -29.05 38.91
CA SER A 252 53.87 -29.56 39.23
C SER A 252 53.72 -30.89 39.96
N SER A 253 54.28 -31.94 39.39
CA SER A 253 54.42 -33.25 40.03
C SER A 253 55.69 -33.25 40.86
N ASP A 254 55.57 -33.11 42.19
CA ASP A 254 56.69 -33.37 43.10
C ASP A 254 56.58 -34.79 43.66
N THR A 255 57.46 -35.65 43.17
CA THR A 255 57.83 -36.91 43.82
C THR A 255 59.05 -36.67 44.68
N SER A 256 58.93 -36.77 46.01
CA SER A 256 60.00 -37.34 46.84
C SER A 256 59.44 -37.89 48.15
N SER A 257 59.72 -39.19 48.33
CA SER A 257 59.47 -40.00 49.52
C SER A 257 60.53 -39.69 50.59
N VAL A 258 60.19 -39.79 51.88
CA VAL A 258 60.74 -40.79 52.84
C VAL A 258 60.14 -40.55 54.23
N GLN A 259 59.59 -41.62 54.80
CA GLN A 259 58.97 -41.72 56.13
C GLN A 259 59.98 -41.62 57.27
N GLY A 260 59.59 -40.90 58.32
CA GLY A 260 60.26 -40.85 59.61
C GLY A 260 60.00 -42.10 60.47
N ALA A 261 61.01 -42.40 61.28
CA ALA A 261 61.16 -43.55 62.16
C ALA A 261 60.12 -43.66 63.31
N THR A 262 59.86 -44.88 63.74
CA THR A 262 59.33 -45.23 65.07
C THR A 262 60.48 -45.72 65.94
N SER A 263 60.61 -45.18 67.16
CA SER A 263 61.48 -45.70 68.22
C SER A 263 60.70 -46.64 69.14
N THR A 264 61.42 -47.62 69.66
CA THR A 264 61.10 -48.48 70.81
C THR A 264 60.78 -47.71 72.08
#